data_AF-A0A4W3GRR4-F1
#
_entry.id   AF-A0A4W3GRR4-F1
#
_cell.length_a   1.000
_cell.length_b   1.000
_cell.length_c   1.000
_cell.angle_alpha   90.00
_cell.angle_beta   90.00
_cell.angle_gamma   90.00
#
_symmetry.space_group_name_H-M   'P 1'
#
loop_
_entity.id
_entity.type
_entity.pdbx_description
1 polymer ?
#
loop_
_entity_poly.entity_id
_entity_poly.type
_entity_poly.pdbx_seq_one_letter_code
_entity_poly.pdbx_strand_id
1 'polypeptide(L)'
;MLLLTNAAVKEPILTVIVEGREVPFLVDSGATCSSIQSQLGFKTNGKTTNLSGFAGILQNYANTIPLVTTYGDVTVEHCFVVTTNLDVNILARDLLCDLGIMVHDALLWADTCNSGIQVKNTVSVEFWSPIPVVGILNKHASHTRSSPQGIDSRVWAVDKMQLGYTNVLPIKIPIKDGERLPSIRQYPLKREVEEGIKPLITSFLEQGVLVACSSPCNTPILRVLKKNEDYRLVQDLRAINKIVKEAYALVPNPATICSLIPAETEVFTLIDLQNAFFSIPLDKSSQYLFAFTFQGRQYTWTRLLQGFVNSPTIFSTTLQSQLRKIKLKEGSTVIQYIDDLLLASSSRDANEKGSVQLLNELKNLSKWIEAYPTTCNTAETVVNI
;
A
#
# COMPACT_ATOMS: atom_id res chain seq x y z
N MET A 1 2.09 -12.05 -29.05
CA MET A 1 2.44 -13.47 -29.29
C MET A 1 3.83 -13.69 -28.73
N LEU A 2 3.94 -14.19 -27.50
CA LEU A 2 5.22 -14.54 -26.87
C LEU A 2 5.09 -15.96 -26.33
N LEU A 3 5.92 -16.82 -26.89
CA LEU A 3 5.98 -18.27 -26.64
C LEU A 3 6.56 -18.52 -25.25
N LEU A 4 5.77 -19.16 -24.39
CA LEU A 4 6.17 -19.65 -23.06
C LEU A 4 7.03 -20.92 -23.24
N THR A 5 8.20 -20.94 -22.62
CA THR A 5 9.07 -22.13 -22.56
C THR A 5 8.50 -23.18 -21.61
N ASN A 6 8.45 -24.43 -22.10
CA ASN A 6 7.90 -25.64 -21.48
C ASN A 6 8.46 -26.01 -20.09
N ALA A 7 8.00 -25.33 -19.05
CA ALA A 7 7.79 -25.95 -17.74
C ALA A 7 6.30 -25.76 -17.42
N ALA A 8 5.56 -26.85 -17.25
CA ALA A 8 4.12 -26.79 -16.99
C ALA A 8 3.87 -26.05 -15.67
N VAL A 9 3.49 -24.78 -15.77
CA VAL A 9 3.02 -23.97 -14.63
C VAL A 9 1.71 -24.62 -14.18
N LYS A 10 1.70 -25.19 -12.98
CA LYS A 10 0.48 -25.76 -12.40
C LYS A 10 -0.36 -24.60 -11.88
N GLU A 11 -1.52 -24.36 -12.49
CA GLU A 11 -2.47 -23.35 -12.04
C GLU A 11 -2.90 -23.63 -10.60
N PRO A 12 -3.01 -22.61 -9.73
CA PRO A 12 -3.39 -22.78 -8.33
C PRO A 12 -4.89 -23.09 -8.22
N ILE A 13 -5.26 -24.35 -8.49
CA ILE A 13 -6.65 -24.82 -8.43
C ILE A 13 -6.93 -25.44 -7.06
N LEU A 14 -7.97 -24.97 -6.38
CA LEU A 14 -8.52 -25.55 -5.15
C LEU A 14 -9.89 -26.15 -5.43
N THR A 15 -10.17 -27.33 -4.86
CA THR A 15 -11.49 -27.97 -4.96
C THR A 15 -12.29 -27.65 -3.72
N VAL A 16 -13.46 -27.03 -3.90
CA VAL A 16 -14.39 -26.62 -2.84
C VAL A 16 -15.71 -27.36 -3.04
N ILE A 17 -16.35 -27.77 -1.96
CA ILE A 17 -17.67 -28.44 -2.02
C ILE A 17 -18.75 -27.36 -2.04
N VAL A 18 -19.55 -27.29 -3.10
CA VAL A 18 -20.68 -26.36 -3.23
C VAL A 18 -21.96 -27.18 -3.39
N GLU A 19 -22.90 -27.04 -2.45
CA GLU A 19 -24.15 -27.83 -2.41
C GLU A 19 -23.89 -29.35 -2.54
N GLY A 20 -22.86 -29.84 -1.86
CA GLY A 20 -22.45 -31.25 -1.88
C GLY A 20 -21.73 -31.70 -3.16
N ARG A 21 -21.39 -30.78 -4.07
CA ARG A 21 -20.62 -31.09 -5.29
C ARG A 21 -19.19 -30.58 -5.18
N GLU A 22 -18.22 -31.42 -5.52
CA GLU A 22 -16.83 -30.96 -5.68
C GLU A 22 -16.71 -30.07 -6.92
N VAL A 23 -16.31 -28.82 -6.71
CA VAL A 23 -16.16 -27.82 -7.76
C VAL A 23 -14.72 -27.30 -7.73
N PRO A 24 -13.96 -27.41 -8.83
CA PRO A 24 -12.62 -26.84 -8.91
C PRO A 24 -12.71 -25.33 -9.16
N PHE A 25 -11.91 -24.57 -8.43
CA PHE A 25 -11.77 -23.13 -8.56
C PHE A 25 -10.30 -22.74 -8.75
N LEU A 26 -10.06 -21.84 -9.70
CA LEU A 26 -8.79 -21.11 -9.78
C LEU A 26 -8.75 -20.09 -8.64
N VAL A 27 -7.69 -20.14 -7.83
CA VAL A 27 -7.48 -19.17 -6.75
C VAL A 27 -6.97 -17.86 -7.32
N ASP A 28 -7.75 -16.78 -7.13
CA ASP A 28 -7.39 -15.43 -7.58
C ASP A 28 -7.64 -14.42 -6.45
N SER A 29 -6.59 -14.10 -5.69
CA SER A 29 -6.64 -13.07 -4.64
C SER A 29 -6.76 -11.64 -5.19
N GLY A 30 -6.55 -11.45 -6.49
CA GLY A 30 -6.80 -10.20 -7.21
C GLY A 30 -8.28 -9.95 -7.44
N ALA A 31 -9.07 -11.01 -7.67
CA ALA A 31 -10.50 -10.95 -7.86
C ALA A 31 -11.26 -10.58 -6.56
N THR A 32 -12.32 -9.78 -6.71
CA THR A 32 -13.15 -9.34 -5.57
C THR A 32 -14.25 -10.33 -5.23
N CYS A 33 -14.89 -10.92 -6.25
CA CYS A 33 -16.07 -11.75 -6.07
C CYS A 33 -15.86 -13.15 -6.64
N SER A 34 -16.25 -14.16 -5.89
CA SER A 34 -16.11 -15.55 -6.30
C SER A 34 -17.14 -15.85 -7.37
N SER A 35 -16.71 -16.56 -8.40
CA SER A 35 -17.53 -16.79 -9.56
C SER A 35 -17.66 -18.26 -9.87
N ILE A 36 -18.83 -18.61 -10.38
CA ILE A 36 -19.17 -19.97 -10.74
C ILE A 36 -19.78 -20.01 -12.13
N GLN A 37 -19.43 -21.03 -12.88
CA GLN A 37 -19.88 -21.17 -14.25
C GLN A 37 -21.38 -21.50 -14.28
N SER A 38 -22.10 -20.80 -15.16
CA SER A 38 -23.53 -21.00 -15.42
C SER A 38 -23.91 -22.45 -15.72
N GLN A 39 -23.01 -23.23 -16.31
CA GLN A 39 -23.21 -24.65 -16.63
C GLN A 39 -23.46 -25.55 -15.42
N LEU A 40 -23.08 -25.13 -14.21
CA LEU A 40 -23.35 -25.90 -13.00
C LEU A 40 -24.83 -25.84 -12.56
N GLY A 41 -25.60 -24.91 -13.14
CA GLY A 41 -27.06 -24.89 -13.03
C GLY A 41 -27.63 -24.47 -11.67
N PHE A 42 -26.86 -23.74 -10.86
CA PHE A 42 -27.34 -23.21 -9.58
C PHE A 42 -28.38 -22.10 -9.78
N LYS A 43 -29.38 -22.05 -8.88
CA LYS A 43 -30.45 -21.05 -8.95
C LYS A 43 -29.92 -19.65 -8.65
N THR A 44 -30.43 -18.66 -9.37
CA THR A 44 -30.11 -17.24 -9.15
C THR A 44 -31.15 -16.55 -8.26
N ASN A 45 -30.73 -15.57 -7.47
CA ASN A 45 -31.61 -14.80 -6.58
C ASN A 45 -32.24 -13.56 -7.27
N GLY A 46 -32.00 -13.36 -8.57
CA GLY A 46 -32.49 -12.21 -9.35
C GLY A 46 -31.75 -10.90 -9.11
N LYS A 47 -30.78 -10.85 -8.18
CA LYS A 47 -29.87 -9.71 -8.00
C LYS A 47 -28.68 -9.84 -8.95
N THR A 48 -28.05 -8.70 -9.22
CA THR A 48 -26.89 -8.62 -10.08
C THR A 48 -25.75 -7.84 -9.44
N THR A 49 -24.53 -8.18 -9.83
CA THR A 49 -23.29 -7.52 -9.39
C THR A 49 -22.59 -6.95 -10.62
N ASN A 50 -22.21 -5.67 -10.54
CA ASN A 50 -21.43 -5.02 -11.59
C ASN A 50 -19.94 -5.25 -11.33
N LEU A 51 -19.26 -5.91 -12.27
CA LEU A 51 -17.83 -6.20 -12.19
C LEU A 51 -17.11 -5.72 -13.45
N SER A 52 -15.89 -5.24 -13.28
CA SER A 52 -14.98 -4.94 -14.39
C SER A 52 -13.80 -5.91 -14.34
N GLY A 53 -13.63 -6.69 -15.41
CA GLY A 53 -12.46 -7.55 -15.58
C GLY A 53 -11.22 -6.76 -16.02
N PHE A 54 -10.17 -7.47 -16.45
CA PHE A 54 -8.90 -6.90 -16.89
C PHE A 54 -9.04 -5.82 -17.99
N ALA A 55 -10.05 -5.92 -18.85
CA ALA A 55 -10.33 -4.95 -19.90
C ALA A 55 -10.94 -3.62 -19.40
N GLY A 56 -11.26 -3.49 -18.10
CA GLY A 56 -11.87 -2.30 -17.51
C GLY A 56 -13.32 -2.03 -17.93
N ILE A 57 -13.92 -2.92 -18.72
CA ILE A 57 -15.31 -2.80 -19.17
C ILE A 57 -16.23 -3.32 -18.06
N LEU A 58 -17.17 -2.47 -17.63
CA LEU A 58 -18.17 -2.84 -16.65
C LEU A 58 -19.19 -3.81 -17.26
N GLN A 59 -19.38 -4.96 -16.61
CA GLN A 59 -20.35 -5.98 -17.00
C GLN A 59 -21.20 -6.37 -15.79
N ASN A 60 -22.45 -6.72 -16.07
CA ASN A 60 -23.43 -7.07 -15.06
C ASN A 60 -23.62 -8.59 -15.04
N TYR A 61 -23.46 -9.19 -13.87
CA TYR A 61 -23.55 -10.64 -13.68
C TYR A 61 -24.62 -11.00 -12.65
N ALA A 62 -25.33 -12.09 -12.87
CA ALA A 62 -26.35 -12.58 -11.94
C ALA A 62 -25.71 -13.23 -10.71
N ASN A 63 -26.35 -13.12 -9.55
CA ASN A 63 -25.91 -13.78 -8.32
C ASN A 63 -26.72 -15.05 -8.07
N THR A 64 -26.07 -16.10 -7.58
CA THR A 64 -26.76 -17.29 -7.07
C THR A 64 -27.61 -16.95 -5.84
N ILE A 65 -28.54 -17.83 -5.47
CA ILE A 65 -28.98 -17.90 -4.07
C ILE A 65 -27.75 -18.21 -3.17
N PRO A 66 -27.79 -17.92 -1.87
CA PRO A 66 -26.75 -18.40 -0.96
C PRO A 66 -26.63 -19.93 -1.11
N LEU A 67 -25.42 -20.40 -1.39
CA LEU A 67 -25.10 -21.81 -1.57
C LEU A 67 -24.22 -22.25 -0.39
N VAL A 68 -24.56 -23.40 0.20
CA VAL A 68 -23.74 -24.03 1.23
C VAL A 68 -22.42 -24.44 0.60
N THR A 69 -21.34 -23.86 1.10
CA THR A 69 -19.99 -23.96 0.55
C THR A 69 -19.04 -24.41 1.64
N THR A 70 -18.34 -25.52 1.41
CA THR A 70 -17.49 -26.18 2.40
C THR A 70 -16.10 -26.41 1.83
N TYR A 71 -15.09 -26.09 2.63
CA TYR A 71 -13.70 -26.45 2.35
C TYR A 71 -13.05 -26.89 3.66
N GLY A 72 -12.45 -28.08 3.68
CA GLY A 72 -11.99 -28.72 4.93
C GLY A 72 -13.11 -28.81 5.96
N ASP A 73 -12.87 -28.28 7.16
CA ASP A 73 -13.83 -28.28 8.28
C ASP A 73 -14.71 -27.02 8.34
N VAL A 74 -14.53 -26.06 7.43
CA VAL A 74 -15.26 -24.77 7.42
C VAL A 74 -16.40 -24.82 6.41
N THR A 75 -17.59 -24.44 6.86
CA THR A 75 -18.81 -24.35 6.03
C THR A 75 -19.44 -22.96 6.16
N VAL A 76 -19.74 -22.35 5.01
CA VAL A 76 -20.35 -21.02 4.91
C VAL A 76 -21.48 -21.01 3.89
N GLU A 77 -22.44 -20.09 4.03
CA GLU A 77 -23.40 -19.79 2.97
C GLU A 77 -22.87 -18.64 2.12
N HIS A 78 -22.63 -18.88 0.84
CA HIS A 78 -21.99 -17.90 -0.04
C HIS A 78 -22.76 -17.68 -1.35
N CYS A 79 -22.85 -16.43 -1.80
CA CYS A 79 -23.48 -16.08 -3.08
C CYS A 79 -22.40 -15.91 -4.16
N PHE A 80 -22.44 -16.74 -5.20
CA PHE A 80 -21.50 -16.64 -6.31
C PHE A 80 -22.02 -15.74 -7.40
N VAL A 81 -21.08 -15.13 -8.11
CA VAL A 81 -21.35 -14.46 -9.39
C VAL A 81 -21.38 -15.50 -10.50
N VAL A 82 -22.47 -15.55 -11.25
CA VAL A 82 -22.65 -16.52 -12.34
C VAL A 82 -22.00 -16.01 -13.61
N THR A 83 -21.02 -16.75 -14.12
CA THR A 83 -20.28 -16.40 -15.34
C THR A 83 -20.69 -17.30 -16.51
N THR A 84 -20.88 -16.70 -17.68
CA THR A 84 -21.19 -17.41 -18.94
C THR A 84 -20.00 -17.49 -19.89
N ASN A 85 -18.97 -16.66 -19.65
CA ASN A 85 -17.89 -16.39 -20.60
C ASN A 85 -16.50 -16.76 -20.05
N LEU A 86 -16.44 -17.40 -18.87
CA LEU A 86 -15.18 -17.84 -18.26
C LEU A 86 -15.13 -19.36 -18.26
N ASP A 87 -14.00 -19.91 -18.68
CA ASP A 87 -13.75 -21.34 -18.74
C ASP A 87 -13.36 -21.95 -17.37
N VAL A 88 -13.24 -21.11 -16.34
CA VAL A 88 -12.88 -21.50 -14.97
C VAL A 88 -13.79 -20.84 -13.94
N ASN A 89 -14.04 -21.54 -12.82
CA ASN A 89 -14.60 -20.93 -11.62
C ASN A 89 -13.49 -20.17 -10.90
N ILE A 90 -13.81 -19.03 -10.26
CA ILE A 90 -12.81 -18.21 -9.55
C ILE A 90 -13.12 -18.23 -8.06
N LEU A 91 -12.14 -18.67 -7.26
CA LEU A 91 -12.15 -18.51 -5.81
C LEU A 91 -11.48 -17.18 -5.49
N ALA A 92 -12.31 -16.18 -5.23
CA ALA A 92 -11.89 -14.81 -5.03
C ALA A 92 -11.84 -14.44 -3.55
N ARG A 93 -11.43 -13.20 -3.26
CA ARG A 93 -11.23 -12.72 -1.88
C ARG A 93 -12.43 -12.93 -0.95
N ASP A 94 -13.65 -12.70 -1.42
CA ASP A 94 -14.86 -12.84 -0.61
C ASP A 94 -14.97 -14.24 0.02
N LEU A 95 -14.89 -15.29 -0.80
CA LEU A 95 -15.00 -16.66 -0.32
C LEU A 95 -13.70 -17.18 0.30
N LEU A 96 -12.52 -16.72 -0.16
CA LEU A 96 -11.24 -17.03 0.49
C LEU A 96 -11.25 -16.56 1.96
N CYS A 97 -11.75 -15.34 2.20
CA CYS A 97 -11.91 -14.80 3.55
C CYS A 97 -12.93 -15.59 4.36
N ASP A 98 -14.11 -15.87 3.80
CA ASP A 98 -15.17 -16.62 4.50
C ASP A 98 -14.72 -18.04 4.89
N LEU A 99 -13.92 -18.69 4.05
CA LEU A 99 -13.38 -20.03 4.31
C LEU A 99 -12.09 -20.03 5.15
N GLY A 100 -11.55 -18.86 5.50
CA GLY A 100 -10.30 -18.73 6.25
C GLY A 100 -9.09 -19.28 5.50
N ILE A 101 -9.07 -19.21 4.17
CA ILE A 101 -8.01 -19.74 3.30
C ILE A 101 -6.95 -18.66 3.08
N MET A 102 -5.72 -18.93 3.55
CA MET A 102 -4.55 -18.08 3.29
C MET A 102 -3.67 -18.65 2.17
N VAL A 103 -3.30 -17.80 1.21
CA VAL A 103 -2.40 -18.16 0.12
C VAL A 103 -0.98 -17.74 0.47
N HIS A 104 -0.11 -18.73 0.73
CA HIS A 104 1.30 -18.52 1.01
C HIS A 104 2.11 -18.64 -0.30
N ASP A 105 3.24 -17.94 -0.40
CA ASP A 105 4.18 -17.99 -1.54
C ASP A 105 3.63 -17.62 -2.94
N ALA A 106 2.49 -16.93 -3.03
CA ALA A 106 1.97 -16.40 -4.30
C ALA A 106 2.62 -15.06 -4.69
N LEU A 107 3.95 -15.05 -4.91
CA LEU A 107 4.63 -13.95 -5.58
C LEU A 107 4.86 -14.30 -7.06
N LEU A 108 4.04 -13.74 -7.94
CA LEU A 108 4.37 -13.58 -9.35
C LEU A 108 5.53 -12.60 -9.47
N TRP A 109 6.75 -13.10 -9.59
CA TRP A 109 7.88 -12.34 -10.13
C TRP A 109 8.04 -12.70 -11.61
N ALA A 110 8.01 -11.69 -12.47
CA ALA A 110 8.60 -11.80 -13.81
C ALA A 110 9.98 -11.17 -13.73
N ASP A 111 11.03 -11.97 -13.47
CA ASP A 111 12.39 -11.51 -13.74
C ASP A 111 12.60 -11.49 -15.25
N THR A 112 12.97 -10.33 -15.77
CA THR A 112 13.63 -10.24 -17.08
C THR A 112 15.13 -10.27 -16.84
N CYS A 113 15.66 -11.42 -16.42
CA CYS A 113 17.07 -11.72 -16.57
C CYS A 113 17.29 -12.21 -18.01
N ASN A 114 18.47 -11.93 -18.58
CA ASN A 114 18.88 -12.25 -19.96
C ASN A 114 18.93 -13.76 -20.33
N SER A 115 18.19 -14.61 -19.62
CA SER A 115 18.13 -16.05 -19.83
C SER A 115 16.82 -16.64 -19.26
N GLY A 116 15.68 -16.25 -19.84
CA GLY A 116 14.38 -16.92 -19.64
C GLY A 116 13.67 -16.68 -18.30
N ILE A 117 12.33 -16.70 -18.34
CA ILE A 117 11.45 -16.63 -17.16
C ILE A 117 11.39 -18.03 -16.53
N GLN A 118 11.68 -18.15 -15.24
CA GLN A 118 11.40 -19.37 -14.48
C GLN A 118 10.33 -19.09 -13.43
N VAL A 119 9.31 -19.93 -13.35
CA VAL A 119 8.22 -19.86 -12.37
C VAL A 119 8.27 -21.10 -11.48
N LYS A 120 8.26 -20.94 -10.16
CA LYS A 120 8.08 -22.02 -9.18
C LYS A 120 6.88 -21.67 -8.29
N ASN A 121 5.88 -22.55 -8.25
CA ASN A 121 4.73 -22.48 -7.34
C ASN A 121 4.76 -23.67 -6.38
N THR A 122 4.67 -23.40 -5.08
CA THR A 122 4.22 -24.36 -4.07
C THR A 122 3.20 -23.63 -3.21
N VAL A 123 1.95 -24.12 -3.15
CA VAL A 123 0.89 -23.53 -2.31
C VAL A 123 0.74 -24.41 -1.08
N SER A 124 0.97 -23.86 0.11
CA SER A 124 0.55 -24.43 1.39
C SER A 124 -0.68 -23.65 1.90
N VAL A 125 -1.71 -24.39 2.31
CA VAL A 125 -2.99 -23.85 2.79
C VAL A 125 -3.13 -24.18 4.28
N GLU A 126 -3.41 -23.19 5.12
CA GLU A 126 -3.74 -23.36 6.54
C GLU A 126 -5.06 -22.63 6.87
N PHE A 127 -5.80 -23.16 7.85
CA PHE A 127 -7.15 -22.72 8.25
C PHE A 127 -7.12 -21.74 9.44
N TRP A 128 -8.03 -20.76 9.44
CA TRP A 128 -8.23 -19.81 10.54
C TRP A 128 -9.28 -20.28 11.56
N SER A 129 -9.19 -19.75 12.79
CA SER A 129 -10.30 -19.68 13.76
C SER A 129 -10.68 -18.21 13.96
N PRO A 130 -11.97 -17.81 13.87
CA PRO A 130 -12.35 -16.41 13.70
C PRO A 130 -12.20 -15.54 14.97
N ILE A 131 -11.54 -14.38 14.84
CA ILE A 131 -11.57 -13.27 15.81
C ILE A 131 -12.41 -12.10 15.23
N PRO A 132 -13.31 -11.43 16.00
CA PRO A 132 -14.23 -10.40 15.49
C PRO A 132 -13.55 -9.05 15.21
N VAL A 133 -13.78 -8.46 14.03
CA VAL A 133 -13.09 -7.27 13.48
C VAL A 133 -13.81 -5.92 13.75
N VAL A 134 -14.83 -5.88 14.62
CA VAL A 134 -15.81 -4.76 14.63
C VAL A 134 -15.41 -3.50 15.43
N GLY A 135 -14.24 -3.45 16.11
CA GLY A 135 -13.92 -2.37 17.05
C GLY A 135 -13.09 -1.16 16.56
N ILE A 136 -12.50 -1.20 15.36
CA ILE A 136 -11.23 -0.51 15.04
C ILE A 136 -11.27 1.05 14.95
N LEU A 137 -12.42 1.73 15.00
CA LEU A 137 -12.50 3.14 14.57
C LEU A 137 -12.74 4.23 15.65
N ASN A 138 -12.65 3.96 16.96
CA ASN A 138 -12.95 5.01 17.95
C ASN A 138 -11.95 5.20 19.11
N LYS A 139 -11.42 6.42 19.15
CA LYS A 139 -11.02 7.28 20.29
C LYS A 139 -9.59 7.24 20.85
N HIS A 140 -9.07 8.47 20.95
CA HIS A 140 -7.85 8.92 21.63
C HIS A 140 -7.82 8.60 23.13
N ALA A 141 -6.68 8.14 23.62
CA ALA A 141 -6.31 8.27 25.04
C ALA A 141 -4.79 8.47 25.17
N SER A 142 -4.42 9.51 25.91
CA SER A 142 -3.05 9.98 26.17
C SER A 142 -2.48 9.35 27.45
N HIS A 143 -1.36 8.62 27.38
CA HIS A 143 -0.48 8.38 28.54
C HIS A 143 0.98 8.20 28.07
N THR A 144 1.89 8.89 28.74
CA THR A 144 3.34 8.90 28.53
C THR A 144 4.01 7.64 29.12
N ARG A 145 4.81 6.90 28.34
CA ARG A 145 5.77 5.90 28.85
C ARG A 145 7.06 5.86 28.03
N SER A 146 8.15 5.60 28.75
CA SER A 146 9.56 5.64 28.35
C SER A 146 9.90 4.80 27.11
N SER A 147 10.75 5.33 26.24
CA SER A 147 11.26 4.68 25.03
C SER A 147 11.88 3.31 25.35
N PRO A 148 11.58 2.24 24.59
CA PRO A 148 12.17 0.92 24.80
C PRO A 148 13.70 0.98 24.78
N GLN A 149 14.35 0.31 25.74
CA GLN A 149 15.81 0.25 25.82
C GLN A 149 16.38 -0.47 24.58
N GLY A 150 17.41 0.09 23.96
CA GLY A 150 18.11 -0.52 22.80
C GLY A 150 17.73 0.01 21.42
N ILE A 151 16.81 0.98 21.33
CA ILE A 151 16.53 1.71 20.08
C ILE A 151 17.56 2.83 19.92
N ASP A 152 18.22 2.90 18.76
CA ASP A 152 19.13 3.99 18.44
C ASP A 152 18.37 5.32 18.43
N SER A 153 18.88 6.32 19.14
CA SER A 153 18.21 7.63 19.25
C SER A 153 18.02 8.32 17.91
N ARG A 154 18.80 7.95 16.88
CA ARG A 154 18.68 8.47 15.51
C ARG A 154 17.52 7.88 14.72
N VAL A 155 16.80 6.90 15.25
CA VAL A 155 15.53 6.46 14.65
C VAL A 155 14.53 7.62 14.70
N TRP A 156 14.51 8.37 15.80
CA TRP A 156 13.54 9.43 16.00
C TRP A 156 13.98 10.71 15.28
N ALA A 157 13.06 11.40 14.61
CA ALA A 157 13.33 12.77 14.19
C ALA A 157 13.48 13.67 15.42
N VAL A 158 14.42 14.61 15.33
CA VAL A 158 14.70 15.59 16.37
C VAL A 158 13.61 16.67 16.39
N ASP A 159 13.02 16.97 15.23
CA ASP A 159 11.88 17.88 15.08
C ASP A 159 11.03 17.53 13.85
N LYS A 160 9.82 18.08 13.77
CA LYS A 160 8.83 17.87 12.68
C LYS A 160 9.32 18.32 11.30
N MET A 161 10.39 19.09 11.23
CA MET A 161 10.93 19.63 9.98
C MET A 161 12.05 18.76 9.43
N GLN A 162 12.65 17.87 10.23
CA GLN A 162 13.69 16.97 9.78
C GLN A 162 13.13 15.95 8.79
N LEU A 163 13.70 15.93 7.58
CA LEU A 163 13.27 15.01 6.53
C LEU A 163 14.26 13.85 6.32
N GLY A 164 13.69 12.66 6.08
CA GLY A 164 14.45 11.47 5.72
C GLY A 164 15.15 11.58 4.37
N TYR A 165 16.15 10.72 4.15
CA TYR A 165 16.79 10.54 2.86
C TYR A 165 17.15 9.06 2.66
N THR A 166 16.65 8.45 1.60
CA THR A 166 17.02 7.08 1.18
C THR A 166 18.11 7.10 0.13
N ASN A 167 19.05 6.15 0.21
CA ASN A 167 20.14 6.00 -0.78
C ASN A 167 19.72 5.24 -2.05
N VAL A 168 18.41 5.26 -2.38
CA VAL A 168 17.91 4.61 -3.60
C VAL A 168 18.23 5.44 -4.82
N LEU A 169 18.20 4.80 -6.00
CA LEU A 169 18.38 5.52 -7.26
C LEU A 169 17.29 6.59 -7.40
N PRO A 170 17.65 7.83 -7.80
CA PRO A 170 16.67 8.88 -8.06
C PRO A 170 15.60 8.44 -9.06
N ILE A 171 14.35 8.73 -8.74
CA ILE A 171 13.21 8.29 -9.51
C ILE A 171 12.96 9.22 -10.69
N LYS A 172 12.89 8.65 -11.90
CA LYS A 172 12.48 9.36 -13.12
C LYS A 172 10.98 9.29 -13.28
N ILE A 173 10.38 10.41 -13.68
CA ILE A 173 8.93 10.53 -13.87
C ILE A 173 8.61 10.54 -15.37
N PRO A 174 8.09 9.44 -15.93
CA PRO A 174 7.71 9.40 -17.34
C PRO A 174 6.43 10.21 -17.58
N ILE A 175 6.45 11.05 -18.62
CA ILE A 175 5.28 11.77 -19.13
C ILE A 175 4.67 11.03 -20.32
N LYS A 176 3.36 11.19 -20.52
CA LYS A 176 2.63 10.71 -21.70
C LYS A 176 3.10 11.50 -22.93
N ASP A 177 3.19 10.80 -24.05
CA ASP A 177 3.74 11.37 -25.28
C ASP A 177 2.77 12.41 -25.88
N GLY A 178 3.29 13.58 -26.27
CA GLY A 178 2.51 14.66 -26.88
C GLY A 178 1.73 15.58 -25.92
N GLU A 179 1.84 15.37 -24.61
CA GLU A 179 1.17 16.22 -23.61
C GLU A 179 1.82 17.60 -23.46
N ARG A 180 0.98 18.62 -23.21
CA ARG A 180 1.47 19.98 -22.92
C ARG A 180 1.86 20.12 -21.47
N LEU A 181 3.03 20.71 -21.24
CA LEU A 181 3.53 21.00 -19.90
C LEU A 181 2.64 22.05 -19.18
N PRO A 182 2.15 21.77 -17.96
CA PRO A 182 1.32 22.72 -17.22
C PRO A 182 2.11 23.96 -16.81
N SER A 183 1.64 25.15 -17.20
CA SER A 183 2.17 26.45 -16.75
C SER A 183 1.04 27.26 -16.12
N ILE A 184 0.65 26.88 -14.91
CA ILE A 184 -0.45 27.48 -14.16
C ILE A 184 0.13 28.51 -13.18
N ARG A 185 -0.39 29.74 -13.20
CA ARG A 185 0.05 30.81 -12.31
C ARG A 185 -0.28 30.50 -10.85
N GLN A 186 0.57 30.97 -9.93
CA GLN A 186 0.30 30.92 -8.50
C GLN A 186 -1.02 31.65 -8.19
N TYR A 187 -1.90 31.00 -7.43
CA TYR A 187 -3.11 31.65 -6.93
C TYR A 187 -2.76 32.76 -5.94
N PRO A 188 -3.51 33.87 -5.90
CA PRO A 188 -3.28 34.93 -4.92
C PRO A 188 -3.25 34.37 -3.49
N LEU A 189 -2.12 34.55 -2.79
CA LEU A 189 -1.98 34.21 -1.38
C LEU A 189 -2.18 35.48 -0.55
N LYS A 190 -2.90 35.38 0.57
CA LYS A 190 -2.97 36.48 1.54
C LYS A 190 -1.62 36.60 2.26
N ARG A 191 -1.28 37.80 2.72
CA ARG A 191 0.01 38.07 3.37
C ARG A 191 0.27 37.18 4.58
N GLU A 192 -0.75 36.92 5.40
CA GLU A 192 -0.62 36.07 6.59
C GLU A 192 -0.29 34.62 6.20
N VAL A 193 -0.77 34.17 5.02
CA VAL A 193 -0.48 32.85 4.48
C VAL A 193 0.96 32.76 4.05
N GLU A 194 1.43 33.75 3.30
CA GLU A 194 2.82 33.78 2.84
C GLU A 194 3.80 33.82 4.02
N GLU A 195 3.50 34.62 5.04
CA GLU A 195 4.31 34.69 6.26
C GLU A 195 4.30 33.36 7.04
N GLY A 196 3.16 32.64 7.06
CA GLY A 196 3.05 31.33 7.71
C GLY A 196 3.78 30.19 6.99
N ILE A 197 3.86 30.21 5.66
CA ILE A 197 4.56 29.16 4.89
C ILE A 197 6.05 29.45 4.67
N LYS A 198 6.48 30.71 4.86
CA LYS A 198 7.87 31.12 4.65
C LYS A 198 8.88 30.32 5.48
N PRO A 199 8.68 30.05 6.79
CA PRO A 199 9.60 29.22 7.58
C PRO A 199 9.74 27.80 7.02
N LEU A 200 8.63 27.22 6.53
CA LEU A 200 8.62 25.88 5.95
C LEU A 200 9.42 25.84 4.64
N ILE A 201 9.25 26.83 3.77
CA ILE A 201 10.03 26.95 2.52
C ILE A 201 11.51 27.14 2.83
N THR A 202 11.86 28.00 3.80
CA THR A 202 13.25 28.19 4.24
C THR A 202 13.86 26.87 4.72
N SER A 203 13.17 26.12 5.58
CA SER A 203 13.65 24.83 6.07
C SER A 203 13.86 23.81 4.95
N PHE A 204 12.93 23.73 3.98
CA PHE A 204 13.10 22.83 2.83
C PHE A 204 14.26 23.24 1.91
N LEU A 205 14.57 24.53 1.80
CA LEU A 205 15.75 25.01 1.06
C LEU A 205 17.04 24.63 1.79
N GLU A 206 17.11 24.83 3.11
CA GLU A 206 18.28 24.47 3.93
C GLU A 206 18.57 22.97 3.88
N GLN A 207 17.53 22.13 3.84
CA GLN A 207 17.65 20.67 3.70
C GLN A 207 17.86 20.21 2.24
N GLY A 208 17.85 21.12 1.26
CA GLY A 208 17.99 20.80 -0.16
C GLY A 208 16.83 20.01 -0.75
N VAL A 209 15.67 19.98 -0.07
CA VAL A 209 14.42 19.36 -0.53
C VAL A 209 13.72 20.26 -1.56
N LEU A 210 13.89 21.58 -1.42
CA LEU A 210 13.60 22.56 -2.45
C LEU A 210 14.90 23.12 -3.03
N VAL A 211 14.85 23.47 -4.31
CA VAL A 211 15.90 24.24 -4.99
C VAL A 211 15.28 25.32 -5.87
N ALA A 212 15.97 26.45 -6.02
CA ALA A 212 15.59 27.45 -7.00
C ALA A 212 15.73 26.86 -8.42
N CYS A 213 14.79 27.19 -9.31
CA CYS A 213 14.80 26.68 -10.67
C CYS A 213 14.26 27.70 -11.67
N SER A 214 14.46 27.42 -12.95
CA SER A 214 13.74 28.04 -14.06
C SER A 214 13.11 26.91 -14.84
N SER A 215 11.79 26.74 -14.71
CA SER A 215 11.06 25.62 -15.28
C SER A 215 10.00 26.11 -16.27
N PRO A 216 9.81 25.42 -17.40
CA PRO A 216 8.64 25.65 -18.27
C PRO A 216 7.32 25.22 -17.59
N CYS A 217 7.38 24.40 -16.55
CA CYS A 217 6.21 24.02 -15.77
C CYS A 217 6.01 24.98 -14.60
N ASN A 218 4.75 25.14 -14.19
CA ASN A 218 4.41 25.74 -12.92
C ASN A 218 3.04 25.21 -12.45
N THR A 219 2.93 24.83 -11.18
CA THR A 219 1.64 24.60 -10.54
C THR A 219 1.54 25.35 -9.22
N PRO A 220 0.34 25.79 -8.83
CA PRO A 220 0.17 26.62 -7.65
C PRO A 220 0.34 25.81 -6.36
N ILE A 221 0.83 26.47 -5.33
CA ILE A 221 0.79 26.00 -3.94
C ILE A 221 -0.45 26.52 -3.22
N LEU A 222 -0.92 25.73 -2.27
CA LEU A 222 -2.06 25.93 -1.41
C LEU A 222 -1.62 25.77 0.04
N ARG A 223 -2.32 26.46 0.95
CA ARG A 223 -2.24 26.18 2.38
C ARG A 223 -3.29 25.16 2.77
N VAL A 224 -2.92 24.23 3.63
CA VAL A 224 -3.86 23.43 4.40
C VAL A 224 -3.55 23.65 5.87
N LEU A 225 -4.54 24.13 6.63
CA LEU A 225 -4.43 24.25 8.07
C LEU A 225 -4.62 22.86 8.68
N LYS A 226 -3.67 22.43 9.50
CA LYS A 226 -3.85 21.22 10.31
C LYS A 226 -4.75 21.53 11.51
N LYS A 227 -5.27 20.47 12.15
CA LYS A 227 -6.11 20.58 13.37
C LYS A 227 -5.39 21.26 14.54
N ASN A 228 -4.07 21.26 14.55
CA ASN A 228 -3.22 21.88 15.55
C ASN A 228 -2.72 23.28 15.14
N GLU A 229 -3.38 23.94 14.19
CA GLU A 229 -3.05 25.28 13.69
C GLU A 229 -1.71 25.41 12.93
N ASP A 230 -0.97 24.31 12.77
CA ASP A 230 0.22 24.28 11.90
C ASP A 230 -0.20 24.35 10.41
N TYR A 231 0.63 25.00 9.59
CA TYR A 231 0.45 25.05 8.14
C TYR A 231 1.15 23.89 7.43
N ARG A 232 0.46 23.26 6.48
CA ARG A 232 1.04 22.35 5.49
C ARG A 232 1.10 23.03 4.13
N LEU A 233 2.28 23.00 3.51
CA LEU A 233 2.45 23.35 2.12
C LEU A 233 1.96 22.19 1.24
N VAL A 234 0.94 22.45 0.43
CA VAL A 234 0.39 21.47 -0.53
C VAL A 234 0.49 22.07 -1.92
N GLN A 235 1.03 21.31 -2.87
CA GLN A 235 1.05 21.73 -4.27
C GLN A 235 -0.13 21.11 -5.01
N ASP A 236 -0.83 21.90 -5.81
CA ASP A 236 -1.89 21.38 -6.67
C ASP A 236 -1.29 20.68 -7.89
N LEU A 237 -1.13 19.35 -7.77
CA LEU A 237 -0.53 18.52 -8.81
C LEU A 237 -1.55 17.91 -9.77
N ARG A 238 -2.83 18.32 -9.74
CA ARG A 238 -3.86 17.73 -10.60
C ARG A 238 -3.52 17.83 -12.09
N ALA A 239 -2.91 18.93 -12.52
CA ALA A 239 -2.49 19.10 -13.92
C ALA A 239 -1.31 18.20 -14.27
N ILE A 240 -0.36 18.01 -13.35
CA ILE A 240 0.78 17.10 -13.52
C ILE A 240 0.30 15.64 -13.56
N ASN A 241 -0.57 15.25 -12.63
CA ASN A 241 -1.11 13.89 -12.54
C ASN A 241 -1.81 13.44 -13.84
N LYS A 242 -2.40 14.36 -14.61
CA LYS A 242 -3.03 14.03 -15.90
C LYS A 242 -2.02 13.64 -16.99
N ILE A 243 -0.84 14.25 -16.98
CA ILE A 243 0.15 14.13 -18.06
C ILE A 243 1.23 13.07 -17.79
N VAL A 244 1.32 12.55 -16.56
CA VAL A 244 2.29 11.49 -16.23
C VAL A 244 1.76 10.11 -16.63
N LYS A 245 2.65 9.17 -16.95
CA LYS A 245 2.28 7.75 -17.09
C LYS A 245 2.03 7.20 -15.69
N GLU A 246 0.82 6.71 -15.45
CA GLU A 246 0.44 6.15 -14.14
C GLU A 246 1.18 4.84 -13.89
N ALA A 247 1.71 4.70 -12.67
CA ALA A 247 2.31 3.46 -12.23
C ALA A 247 1.20 2.46 -11.87
N TYR A 248 1.38 1.19 -12.21
CA TYR A 248 0.44 0.15 -11.80
C TYR A 248 0.38 0.07 -10.28
N ALA A 249 -0.83 0.20 -9.71
CA ALA A 249 -1.00 0.24 -8.25
C ALA A 249 -0.68 -1.14 -7.64
N LEU A 250 0.42 -1.20 -6.89
CA LEU A 250 0.85 -2.39 -6.15
C LEU A 250 0.50 -2.32 -4.66
N VAL A 251 -0.27 -1.31 -4.24
CA VAL A 251 -0.66 -1.16 -2.83
C VAL A 251 -1.74 -2.21 -2.52
N PRO A 252 -1.49 -3.16 -1.60
CA PRO A 252 -2.50 -4.14 -1.22
C PRO A 252 -3.69 -3.43 -0.58
N ASN A 253 -4.91 -3.88 -0.90
CA ASN A 253 -6.11 -3.35 -0.27
C ASN A 253 -6.17 -3.80 1.21
N PRO A 254 -7.00 -3.16 2.06
CA PRO A 254 -7.08 -3.53 3.47
C PRO A 254 -7.41 -5.00 3.74
N ALA A 255 -8.23 -5.65 2.90
CA ALA A 255 -8.54 -7.06 3.04
C ALA A 255 -7.33 -7.97 2.76
N THR A 256 -6.53 -7.64 1.74
CA THR A 256 -5.26 -8.31 1.46
C THR A 256 -4.28 -8.15 2.62
N ILE A 257 -4.22 -6.97 3.24
CA ILE A 257 -3.40 -6.74 4.43
C ILE A 257 -3.82 -7.63 5.60
N CYS A 258 -5.13 -7.75 5.85
CA CYS A 258 -5.65 -8.63 6.89
C CYS A 258 -5.26 -10.10 6.63
N SER A 259 -5.28 -10.55 5.37
CA SER A 259 -4.87 -11.92 5.02
C SER A 259 -3.36 -12.18 5.19
N LEU A 260 -2.53 -11.14 5.33
CA LEU A 260 -1.09 -11.27 5.59
C LEU A 260 -0.76 -11.37 7.08
N ILE A 261 -1.75 -11.23 7.96
CA ILE A 261 -1.56 -11.32 9.42
C ILE A 261 -1.48 -12.81 9.82
N PRO A 262 -0.38 -13.29 10.42
CA PRO A 262 -0.28 -14.67 10.90
C PRO A 262 -1.37 -14.99 11.94
N ALA A 263 -1.89 -16.21 11.91
CA ALA A 263 -2.99 -16.64 12.79
C ALA A 263 -2.60 -16.63 14.27
N GLU A 264 -1.34 -16.88 14.56
CA GLU A 264 -0.73 -16.86 15.88
C GLU A 264 -0.46 -15.45 16.41
N THR A 265 -0.84 -14.39 15.70
CA THR A 265 -0.60 -13.00 16.11
C THR A 265 -1.44 -12.64 17.34
N GLU A 266 -0.77 -12.28 18.43
CA GLU A 266 -1.41 -11.78 19.66
C GLU A 266 -1.17 -10.28 19.89
N VAL A 267 -0.07 -9.74 19.35
CA VAL A 267 0.39 -8.38 19.62
C VAL A 267 0.73 -7.65 18.33
N PHE A 268 0.27 -6.41 18.22
CA PHE A 268 0.53 -5.53 17.10
C PHE A 268 1.32 -4.28 17.53
N THR A 269 2.23 -3.83 16.67
CA THR A 269 2.85 -2.50 16.74
C THR A 269 2.57 -1.77 15.44
N LEU A 270 1.99 -0.58 15.54
CA LEU A 270 1.86 0.33 14.41
C LEU A 270 3.00 1.34 14.43
N ILE A 271 3.68 1.46 13.29
CA ILE A 271 4.74 2.41 13.02
C ILE A 271 4.29 3.26 11.82
N ASP A 272 3.96 4.52 12.08
CA ASP A 272 3.67 5.52 11.05
C ASP A 272 4.96 6.20 10.59
N LEU A 273 5.20 6.25 9.28
CA LEU A 273 6.37 6.86 8.67
C LEU A 273 6.10 8.32 8.29
N GLN A 274 6.49 9.26 9.16
CA GLN A 274 6.22 10.67 8.88
C GLN A 274 7.00 11.18 7.66
N ASN A 275 6.31 11.95 6.81
CA ASN A 275 6.90 12.62 5.64
C ASN A 275 7.65 11.66 4.69
N ALA A 276 7.24 10.38 4.68
CA ALA A 276 7.95 9.28 4.06
C ALA A 276 8.30 9.51 2.58
N PHE A 277 7.43 10.18 1.83
CA PHE A 277 7.68 10.49 0.41
C PHE A 277 8.94 11.35 0.22
N PHE A 278 9.20 12.33 1.09
CA PHE A 278 10.39 13.17 0.96
C PHE A 278 11.70 12.41 1.14
N SER A 279 11.65 11.17 1.65
CA SER A 279 12.82 10.31 1.72
C SER A 279 13.31 9.83 0.35
N ILE A 280 12.47 9.85 -0.70
CA ILE A 280 12.83 9.33 -2.02
C ILE A 280 13.35 10.45 -2.94
N PRO A 281 14.60 10.36 -3.44
CA PRO A 281 15.13 11.31 -4.42
C PRO A 281 14.38 11.29 -5.75
N LEU A 282 14.15 12.48 -6.33
CA LEU A 282 13.76 12.63 -7.73
C LEU A 282 14.98 12.84 -8.62
N ASP A 283 14.99 12.18 -9.77
CA ASP A 283 16.01 12.41 -10.79
C ASP A 283 15.96 13.86 -11.27
N LYS A 284 17.12 14.50 -11.43
CA LYS A 284 17.25 15.89 -11.87
C LYS A 284 16.49 16.16 -13.17
N SER A 285 16.41 15.17 -14.06
CA SER A 285 15.69 15.29 -15.34
C SER A 285 14.17 15.40 -15.16
N SER A 286 13.62 15.09 -13.99
CA SER A 286 12.18 15.09 -13.71
C SER A 286 11.75 16.20 -12.75
N GLN A 287 12.69 16.83 -12.05
CA GLN A 287 12.41 17.86 -11.06
C GLN A 287 11.67 19.06 -11.67
N TYR A 288 11.92 19.41 -12.93
CA TYR A 288 11.25 20.55 -13.58
C TYR A 288 9.71 20.44 -13.55
N LEU A 289 9.14 19.23 -13.53
CA LEU A 289 7.70 18.98 -13.54
C LEU A 289 6.98 19.53 -12.30
N PHE A 290 7.67 19.56 -11.16
CA PHE A 290 7.08 19.90 -9.88
C PHE A 290 7.36 21.35 -9.46
N ALA A 291 7.70 22.21 -10.41
CA ALA A 291 7.98 23.61 -10.12
C ALA A 291 6.73 24.39 -9.67
N PHE A 292 6.93 25.33 -8.74
CA PHE A 292 5.92 26.28 -8.28
C PHE A 292 6.54 27.66 -8.04
N THR A 293 5.70 28.69 -7.96
CA THR A 293 6.14 30.06 -7.71
C THR A 293 5.77 30.49 -6.29
N PHE A 294 6.73 31.03 -5.55
CA PHE A 294 6.51 31.68 -4.27
C PHE A 294 7.27 33.01 -4.23
N GLN A 295 6.61 34.11 -3.83
CA GLN A 295 7.18 35.46 -3.77
C GLN A 295 7.95 35.89 -5.04
N GLY A 296 7.39 35.55 -6.22
CA GLY A 296 7.96 35.93 -7.51
C GLY A 296 9.17 35.09 -7.96
N ARG A 297 9.54 34.04 -7.22
CA ARG A 297 10.63 33.12 -7.58
C ARG A 297 10.11 31.70 -7.78
N GLN A 298 10.70 30.98 -8.74
CA GLN A 298 10.37 29.58 -8.98
C GLN A 298 11.27 28.65 -8.17
N TYR A 299 10.64 27.64 -7.59
CA TYR A 299 11.27 26.57 -6.85
C TYR A 299 10.77 25.23 -7.36
N THR A 300 11.56 24.18 -7.18
CA THR A 300 11.10 22.82 -7.43
C THR A 300 11.62 21.84 -6.38
N TRP A 301 10.96 20.70 -6.29
CA TRP A 301 11.27 19.62 -5.36
C TRP A 301 12.39 18.74 -5.91
N THR A 302 13.33 18.37 -5.03
CA THR A 302 14.37 17.37 -5.31
C THR A 302 13.96 15.97 -4.85
N ARG A 303 12.79 15.87 -4.20
CA ARG A 303 12.24 14.67 -3.58
C ARG A 303 10.82 14.41 -4.05
N LEU A 304 10.40 13.16 -3.92
CA LEU A 304 9.02 12.78 -4.12
C LEU A 304 8.14 13.51 -3.09
N LEU A 305 6.95 13.90 -3.51
CA LEU A 305 6.06 14.78 -2.74
C LEU A 305 4.65 14.20 -2.63
N GLN A 306 3.93 14.67 -1.62
CA GLN A 306 2.54 14.31 -1.43
C GLN A 306 1.65 14.92 -2.54
N GLY A 307 0.57 14.22 -2.91
CA GLY A 307 -0.39 14.66 -3.91
C GLY A 307 -0.02 14.26 -5.34
N PHE A 308 1.19 13.73 -5.56
CA PHE A 308 1.57 13.13 -6.83
C PHE A 308 1.03 11.71 -6.92
N VAL A 309 0.35 11.40 -8.03
CA VAL A 309 -0.45 10.17 -8.19
C VAL A 309 0.38 8.88 -8.01
N ASN A 310 1.63 8.88 -8.46
CA ASN A 310 2.49 7.70 -8.34
C ASN A 310 3.28 7.65 -7.02
N SER A 311 3.19 8.67 -6.16
CA SER A 311 3.96 8.70 -4.90
C SER A 311 3.71 7.48 -4.01
N PRO A 312 2.45 7.07 -3.75
CA PRO A 312 2.17 5.88 -2.95
C PRO A 312 2.80 4.63 -3.54
N THR A 313 2.59 4.36 -4.84
CA THR A 313 3.14 3.17 -5.51
C THR A 313 4.67 3.14 -5.50
N ILE A 314 5.32 4.27 -5.82
CA ILE A 314 6.78 4.39 -5.83
C ILE A 314 7.34 4.14 -4.42
N PHE A 315 6.73 4.77 -3.42
CA PHE A 315 7.14 4.60 -2.03
C PHE A 315 6.93 3.18 -1.54
N SER A 316 5.74 2.61 -1.77
CA SER A 316 5.42 1.25 -1.37
C SER A 316 6.39 0.24 -1.95
N THR A 317 6.65 0.31 -3.26
CA THR A 317 7.58 -0.62 -3.94
C THR A 317 9.00 -0.47 -3.41
N THR A 318 9.43 0.78 -3.20
CA THR A 318 10.77 1.09 -2.68
C THR A 318 10.94 0.53 -1.26
N LEU A 319 10.01 0.85 -0.37
CA LEU A 319 10.05 0.41 1.02
C LEU A 319 9.91 -1.12 1.12
N GLN A 320 9.03 -1.75 0.36
CA GLN A 320 8.89 -3.21 0.35
C GLN A 320 10.20 -3.91 -0.05
N SER A 321 10.90 -3.39 -1.07
CA SER A 321 12.22 -3.90 -1.48
C SER A 321 13.26 -3.79 -0.37
N GLN A 322 13.20 -2.73 0.44
CA GLN A 322 14.08 -2.57 1.59
C GLN A 322 13.68 -3.49 2.76
N LEU A 323 12.38 -3.60 3.08
CA LEU A 323 11.86 -4.45 4.15
C LEU A 323 12.17 -5.93 3.92
N ARG A 324 12.15 -6.41 2.66
CA ARG A 324 12.54 -7.80 2.32
C ARG A 324 13.96 -8.17 2.74
N LYS A 325 14.84 -7.19 2.94
CA LYS A 325 16.22 -7.40 3.41
C LYS A 325 16.27 -7.59 4.92
N ILE A 326 15.25 -7.13 5.64
CA ILE A 326 15.13 -7.27 7.08
C ILE A 326 14.63 -8.68 7.40
N LYS A 327 15.44 -9.45 8.11
CA LYS A 327 15.03 -10.74 8.67
C LYS A 327 14.74 -10.55 10.15
N LEU A 328 13.47 -10.42 10.49
CA LEU A 328 13.05 -10.40 11.90
C LEU A 328 13.22 -11.78 12.52
N LYS A 329 13.43 -11.80 13.84
CA LYS A 329 13.47 -13.05 14.63
C LYS A 329 12.12 -13.76 14.58
N GLU A 330 12.14 -15.07 14.83
CA GLU A 330 10.96 -15.95 14.81
C GLU A 330 9.81 -15.38 15.66
N GLY A 331 8.59 -15.45 15.11
CA GLY A 331 7.37 -14.97 15.77
C GLY A 331 7.05 -13.49 15.54
N SER A 332 7.62 -12.84 14.52
CA SER A 332 7.25 -11.47 14.11
C SER A 332 7.28 -11.27 12.59
N THR A 333 6.22 -10.66 12.07
CA THR A 333 6.01 -10.37 10.64
C THR A 333 5.71 -8.89 10.46
N VAL A 334 6.31 -8.26 9.45
CA VAL A 334 6.03 -6.87 9.09
C VAL A 334 5.14 -6.82 7.87
N ILE A 335 4.04 -6.11 8.02
CA ILE A 335 3.06 -5.87 6.97
C ILE A 335 3.09 -4.37 6.68
N GLN A 336 3.17 -4.04 5.40
CA GLN A 336 3.27 -2.66 4.94
C GLN A 336 1.96 -2.22 4.27
N TYR A 337 1.51 -1.02 4.62
CA TYR A 337 0.49 -0.29 3.89
C TYR A 337 0.92 1.14 3.62
N ILE A 338 1.39 1.41 2.41
CA ILE A 338 1.91 2.74 2.02
C ILE A 338 3.01 3.19 3.00
N ASP A 339 2.69 4.14 3.89
CA ASP A 339 3.49 4.76 4.92
C ASP A 339 3.27 4.16 6.33
N ASP A 340 2.30 3.27 6.49
CA ASP A 340 2.08 2.52 7.72
C ASP A 340 2.82 1.17 7.69
N LEU A 341 3.48 0.83 8.80
CA LEU A 341 4.05 -0.48 9.06
C LEU A 341 3.36 -1.12 10.27
N LEU A 342 2.81 -2.30 10.06
CA LEU A 342 2.21 -3.13 11.10
C LEU A 342 3.15 -4.30 11.41
N LEU A 343 3.73 -4.31 12.61
CA LEU A 343 4.43 -5.47 13.14
C LEU A 343 3.42 -6.38 13.84
N ALA A 344 3.22 -7.58 13.33
CA ALA A 344 2.38 -8.62 13.88
C ALA A 344 3.27 -9.67 14.58
N SER A 345 3.03 -9.95 15.86
CA SER A 345 3.87 -10.85 16.65
C SER A 345 3.06 -11.83 17.49
N SER A 346 3.61 -13.03 17.70
CA SER A 346 2.96 -14.09 18.47
C SER A 346 3.02 -13.93 19.98
N SER A 347 3.85 -13.02 20.47
CA SER A 347 3.91 -12.67 21.90
C SER A 347 4.44 -11.26 22.09
N ARG A 348 4.24 -10.72 23.29
CA ARG A 348 4.78 -9.42 23.71
C ARG A 348 6.31 -9.36 23.62
N ASP A 349 7.01 -10.39 24.10
CA ASP A 349 8.48 -10.42 24.08
C ASP A 349 9.03 -10.45 22.65
N ALA A 350 8.39 -11.22 21.77
CA ALA A 350 8.70 -11.21 20.34
C ALA A 350 8.45 -9.84 19.71
N ASN A 351 7.33 -9.20 20.06
CA ASN A 351 6.97 -7.87 19.57
C ASN A 351 7.96 -6.77 20.01
N GLU A 352 8.37 -6.78 21.28
CA GLU A 352 9.34 -5.81 21.81
C GLU A 352 10.71 -5.97 21.11
N LYS A 353 11.20 -7.21 20.99
CA LYS A 353 12.47 -7.50 20.28
C LYS A 353 12.38 -7.18 18.79
N GLY A 354 11.27 -7.55 18.15
CA GLY A 354 11.01 -7.31 16.74
C GLY A 354 10.90 -5.81 16.43
N SER A 355 10.22 -5.05 17.30
CA SER A 355 10.11 -3.58 17.18
C SER A 355 11.47 -2.93 17.27
N VAL A 356 12.29 -3.25 18.28
CA VAL A 356 13.65 -2.69 18.42
C VAL A 356 14.50 -3.02 17.20
N GLN A 357 14.44 -4.25 16.71
CA GLN A 357 15.16 -4.67 15.52
C GLN A 357 14.69 -3.91 14.27
N LEU A 358 13.39 -3.90 14.00
CA LEU A 358 12.80 -3.22 12.86
C LEU A 358 13.17 -1.74 12.83
N LEU A 359 13.00 -1.04 13.96
CA LEU A 359 13.32 0.38 14.08
C LEU A 359 14.79 0.68 13.80
N ASN A 360 15.70 -0.13 14.35
CA ASN A 360 17.13 0.01 14.11
C ASN A 360 17.51 -0.28 12.64
N GLU A 361 16.81 -1.19 11.97
CA GLU A 361 17.02 -1.47 10.55
C GLU A 361 16.42 -0.39 9.64
N LEU A 362 15.25 0.17 9.96
CA LEU A 362 14.63 1.26 9.21
C LEU A 362 15.55 2.50 9.16
N LYS A 363 16.27 2.76 10.26
CA LYS A 363 17.35 3.78 10.31
C LYS A 363 18.50 3.49 9.31
N ASN A 364 18.81 2.24 9.04
CA ASN A 364 19.86 1.88 8.07
C ASN A 364 19.37 2.05 6.62
N LEU A 365 18.05 1.91 6.38
CA LEU A 365 17.43 1.94 5.06
C LEU A 365 17.13 3.36 4.55
N SER A 366 16.83 4.26 5.48
CA SER A 366 16.64 5.67 5.21
C SER A 366 17.23 6.43 6.38
N LYS A 367 17.91 7.55 6.12
CA LYS A 367 18.61 8.25 7.18
C LYS A 367 17.72 8.70 8.32
N TRP A 368 16.40 8.86 8.13
CA TRP A 368 15.45 9.18 9.19
C TRP A 368 14.08 8.68 8.77
N ILE A 369 13.68 7.54 9.33
CA ILE A 369 12.29 7.11 9.38
C ILE A 369 11.83 7.52 10.76
N GLU A 370 11.00 8.57 10.83
CA GLU A 370 10.17 8.74 12.01
C GLU A 370 9.32 7.49 12.13
N ALA A 371 9.63 6.66 13.10
CA ALA A 371 8.63 5.83 13.72
C ALA A 371 8.20 6.54 15.00
N TYR A 372 7.10 6.15 15.63
CA TYR A 372 6.84 6.47 17.03
C TYR A 372 6.86 5.16 17.83
N PRO A 373 7.41 5.14 19.06
CA PRO A 373 7.26 3.99 19.92
C PRO A 373 5.84 4.00 20.47
N THR A 374 4.91 3.35 19.78
CA THR A 374 3.58 3.06 20.32
C THR A 374 3.59 1.65 20.88
N THR A 375 3.88 1.52 22.18
CA THR A 375 3.68 0.27 22.91
C THR A 375 2.17 0.08 23.14
N CYS A 376 1.52 -0.73 22.31
CA CYS A 376 0.15 -1.18 22.55
C CYS A 376 0.17 -2.39 23.48
N ASN A 377 -0.44 -2.27 24.66
CA ASN A 377 -0.74 -3.42 25.49
C ASN A 377 -2.10 -3.99 25.09
N THR A 378 -2.10 -5.25 24.63
CA THR A 378 -3.21 -6.22 24.66
C THR A 378 -4.57 -5.69 24.19
N ALA A 379 -4.95 -6.10 22.97
CA ALA A 379 -6.26 -5.92 22.33
C ALA A 379 -6.73 -4.45 22.19
N GLU A 380 -6.88 -4.00 20.94
CA GLU A 380 -7.43 -2.69 20.55
C GLU A 380 -6.63 -1.45 21.00
N THR A 381 -5.88 -0.81 20.10
CA THR A 381 -5.66 0.65 20.20
C THR A 381 -5.28 1.24 18.84
N VAL A 382 -6.19 2.05 18.26
CA VAL A 382 -5.90 3.04 17.21
C VAL A 382 -5.80 4.40 17.89
N VAL A 383 -4.68 5.12 17.75
CA VAL A 383 -4.62 6.54 18.12
C VAL A 383 -3.76 7.33 17.14
N ASN A 384 -4.42 8.22 16.39
CA ASN A 384 -3.83 9.34 15.66
C ASN A 384 -3.39 10.44 16.65
N ILE A 385 -2.28 11.14 16.38
CA ILE A 385 -2.09 12.54 16.82
C ILE A 385 -1.50 13.35 15.68
#